data_AF-A0A2E3KZT8-F1
#
_entry.id   AF-A0A2E3KZT8-F1
#
_cell.length_a   1.000
_cell.length_b   1.000
_cell.length_c   1.000
_cell.angle_alpha   90.00
_cell.angle_beta   90.00
_cell.angle_gamma   90.00
#
_symmetry.space_group_name_H-M   'P 1'
#
loop_
_entity.id
_entity.type
_entity.pdbx_description
1 polymer ?
#
loop_
_entity_poly.entity_id
_entity_poly.type
_entity_poly.pdbx_seq_one_letter_code
_entity_poly.pdbx_strand_id
1 'polypeptide(L)'
;MTSIIATDAWRALAGYRNTTVSDTIADLFTADRDRFKTNSWELDGVLLDLSKNRIDDGAWDRLLTLAEASGVAAARNAMFAGEAINTTEGRKALHVALRDGTGIADPRVADDVAATMARLAAFTEAVRDGSLKGKTGKPFRHVINIGIGGSHLGPMLTAEALGDAACPEVRFAANLDGHDLALALADADPATTLFLVGSKSFTTQETLTNATSAARWLSEAIGSDAVGNHFAALTAKADAARAFGIPTQHIFPIWDWVGGRFSLWSSVGLPSAIAMGWPTFAAMLDGAHTMDRHFYDAPLKVNLPVRLALAGIWNINLEGLNALAVVPYDERLRSLPGFVQQLEMESNGKGVTQTGTPLESAAAPIVFGLTGTNAQHTFHQWLHQAPLGAAVEFIGVARPDHDLSGHQDKLIANLLAQAEALAMGTDGDGDVNRACPGNRPSTTILLEALDPKRLGMLLALYEHKVFVQGVIWGINSFDQFGVELGKQLAAHLIPEMSTASISSRTYSSSTAGLLDRYRSWREYTR
;
A
#
# COMPACT_ATOMS: atom_id res chain seq x y z
N MET A 1 -18.41 6.30 20.68
CA MET A 1 -18.27 4.84 20.92
C MET A 1 -17.43 4.65 22.17
N THR A 2 -17.68 3.59 22.93
CA THR A 2 -16.83 3.23 24.07
C THR A 2 -15.49 2.70 23.56
N SER A 3 -14.39 3.01 24.24
CA SER A 3 -13.06 2.47 23.95
C SER A 3 -13.09 0.95 23.80
N ILE A 4 -12.39 0.38 22.80
CA ILE A 4 -12.39 -1.07 22.55
C ILE A 4 -11.99 -1.86 23.80
N ILE A 5 -11.00 -1.36 24.55
CA ILE A 5 -10.49 -2.05 25.74
C ILE A 5 -11.50 -2.12 26.89
N ALA A 6 -12.54 -1.29 26.85
CA ALA A 6 -13.62 -1.25 27.82
C ALA A 6 -14.83 -2.10 27.41
N THR A 7 -14.81 -2.75 26.24
CA THR A 7 -15.85 -3.68 25.81
C THR A 7 -15.73 -5.03 26.52
N ASP A 8 -16.85 -5.72 26.74
CA ASP A 8 -16.85 -7.05 27.37
C ASP A 8 -16.17 -8.10 26.48
N ALA A 9 -16.32 -7.99 25.15
CA ALA A 9 -15.63 -8.85 24.20
C ALA A 9 -14.10 -8.74 24.34
N TRP A 10 -13.59 -7.51 24.49
CA TRP A 10 -12.16 -7.29 24.74
C TRP A 10 -11.70 -7.86 26.08
N ARG A 11 -12.42 -7.57 27.17
CA ARG A 11 -12.07 -8.09 28.50
C ARG A 11 -12.04 -9.61 28.51
N ALA A 12 -12.97 -10.26 27.81
CA ALA A 12 -13.00 -11.70 27.65
C ALA A 12 -11.79 -12.22 26.86
N LEU A 13 -11.42 -11.56 25.75
CA LEU A 13 -10.24 -11.90 24.96
C LEU A 13 -8.93 -11.74 25.75
N ALA A 14 -8.73 -10.59 26.38
CA ALA A 14 -7.55 -10.30 27.18
C ALA A 14 -7.48 -11.21 28.43
N GLY A 15 -8.62 -11.47 29.08
CA GLY A 15 -8.73 -12.41 30.19
C GLY A 15 -8.32 -13.83 29.78
N TYR A 16 -8.78 -14.29 28.61
CA TYR A 16 -8.39 -15.59 28.06
C TYR A 16 -6.89 -15.65 27.75
N ARG A 17 -6.34 -14.59 27.12
CA ARG A 17 -4.90 -14.50 26.84
C ARG A 17 -4.03 -14.66 28.09
N ASN A 18 -4.48 -14.16 29.24
CA ASN A 18 -3.76 -14.33 30.51
C ASN A 18 -3.71 -15.80 30.97
N THR A 19 -4.70 -16.60 30.60
CA THR A 19 -4.75 -18.04 30.94
C THR A 19 -3.88 -18.91 30.03
N THR A 20 -3.55 -18.43 28.82
CA THR A 20 -2.77 -19.15 27.80
C THR A 20 -1.36 -18.57 27.60
N VAL A 21 -0.85 -17.78 28.56
CA VAL A 21 0.41 -17.03 28.38
C VAL A 21 1.66 -17.89 28.23
N SER A 22 1.64 -19.07 28.83
CA SER A 22 2.68 -20.07 28.71
C SER A 22 2.69 -20.79 27.37
N ASP A 23 1.59 -20.76 26.62
CA ASP A 23 1.42 -21.61 25.45
C ASP A 23 2.28 -21.11 24.30
N THR A 24 3.12 -21.98 23.76
CA THR A 24 3.99 -21.66 22.62
C THR A 24 3.37 -22.11 21.30
N ILE A 25 3.84 -21.57 20.18
CA ILE A 25 3.44 -22.06 18.85
C ILE A 25 3.69 -23.57 18.73
N ALA A 26 4.82 -24.07 19.24
CA ALA A 26 5.16 -25.48 19.22
C ALA A 26 4.16 -26.35 20.02
N ASP A 27 3.69 -25.86 21.18
CA ASP A 27 2.66 -26.55 21.97
C ASP A 27 1.34 -26.64 21.19
N LEU A 28 0.97 -25.57 20.49
CA LEU A 28 -0.26 -25.56 19.68
C LEU A 28 -0.22 -26.57 18.53
N PHE A 29 0.93 -26.76 17.87
CA PHE A 29 1.10 -27.81 16.86
C PHE A 29 1.14 -29.22 17.45
N THR A 30 1.63 -29.36 18.69
CA THR A 30 1.62 -30.64 19.41
C THR A 30 0.19 -31.02 19.80
N ALA A 31 -0.62 -30.05 20.22
CA ALA A 31 -2.01 -30.23 20.62
C ALA A 31 -2.95 -30.50 19.43
N ASP A 32 -2.71 -29.87 18.27
CA ASP A 32 -3.49 -30.06 17.05
C ASP A 32 -2.59 -30.45 15.87
N ARG A 33 -2.60 -31.74 15.51
CA ARG A 33 -1.81 -32.27 14.38
C ARG A 33 -2.36 -31.85 13.02
N ASP A 34 -3.63 -31.43 12.95
CA ASP A 34 -4.29 -30.94 11.74
C ASP A 34 -4.33 -29.40 11.70
N ARG A 35 -3.57 -28.71 12.56
CA ARG A 35 -3.59 -27.25 12.74
C ARG A 35 -3.47 -26.45 11.45
N PHE A 36 -2.64 -26.90 10.50
CA PHE A 36 -2.54 -26.27 9.19
C PHE A 36 -3.90 -26.22 8.49
N LYS A 37 -4.66 -27.33 8.49
CA LYS A 37 -5.98 -27.42 7.84
C LYS A 37 -7.03 -26.57 8.53
N THR A 38 -6.98 -26.46 9.87
CA THR A 38 -7.95 -25.70 10.66
C THR A 38 -7.66 -24.20 10.68
N ASN A 39 -6.40 -23.81 10.44
CA ASN A 39 -5.93 -22.42 10.47
C ASN A 39 -5.47 -21.89 9.10
N SER A 40 -5.85 -22.57 8.01
CA SER A 40 -5.61 -22.10 6.66
C SER A 40 -6.89 -22.02 5.85
N TRP A 41 -6.97 -21.01 4.98
CA TRP A 41 -8.08 -20.82 4.05
C TRP A 41 -7.56 -20.45 2.68
N GLU A 42 -8.24 -20.90 1.64
CA GLU A 42 -7.85 -20.66 0.27
C GLU A 42 -9.01 -20.06 -0.52
N LEU A 43 -8.70 -19.10 -1.39
CA LEU A 43 -9.61 -18.55 -2.38
C LEU A 43 -8.86 -18.37 -3.70
N ASP A 44 -9.32 -19.03 -4.77
CA ASP A 44 -8.80 -18.91 -6.13
C ASP A 44 -7.25 -18.91 -6.24
N GLY A 45 -6.60 -19.83 -5.54
CA GLY A 45 -5.14 -19.95 -5.55
C GLY A 45 -4.41 -18.90 -4.69
N VAL A 46 -5.11 -18.23 -3.78
CA VAL A 46 -4.54 -17.42 -2.68
C VAL A 46 -4.78 -18.18 -1.38
N LEU A 47 -3.74 -18.85 -0.87
CA LEU A 47 -3.75 -19.54 0.41
C LEU A 47 -3.27 -18.59 1.51
N LEU A 48 -4.04 -18.50 2.60
CA LEU A 48 -3.69 -17.80 3.82
C LEU A 48 -3.51 -18.83 4.95
N ASP A 49 -2.27 -19.06 5.37
CA ASP A 49 -1.92 -19.92 6.51
C ASP A 49 -1.57 -19.05 7.74
N LEU A 50 -2.38 -19.17 8.78
CA LEU A 50 -2.20 -18.51 10.07
C LEU A 50 -1.76 -19.48 11.18
N SER A 51 -1.46 -20.73 10.84
CA SER A 51 -1.18 -21.80 11.82
C SER A 51 0.03 -21.52 12.71
N LYS A 52 1.00 -20.73 12.22
CA LYS A 52 2.19 -20.27 12.96
C LYS A 52 1.97 -18.96 13.74
N ASN A 53 0.72 -18.59 14.04
CA ASN A 53 0.41 -17.58 15.05
C ASN A 53 0.08 -18.25 16.39
N ARG A 54 0.31 -17.54 17.51
CA ARG A 54 0.00 -17.98 18.89
C ARG A 54 -1.49 -17.90 19.22
N ILE A 55 -2.34 -18.47 18.36
CA ILE A 55 -3.80 -18.35 18.44
C ILE A 55 -4.41 -19.75 18.40
N ASP A 56 -4.97 -20.21 19.50
CA ASP A 56 -5.75 -21.46 19.57
C ASP A 56 -7.22 -21.23 19.19
N ASP A 57 -8.03 -22.29 19.19
CA ASP A 57 -9.45 -22.19 18.82
C ASP A 57 -10.23 -21.30 19.79
N GLY A 58 -9.90 -21.34 21.09
CA GLY A 58 -10.54 -20.49 22.10
C GLY A 58 -10.24 -19.00 21.90
N ALA A 59 -9.02 -18.65 21.49
CA ALA A 59 -8.66 -17.30 21.10
C ALA A 59 -9.35 -16.88 19.80
N TRP A 60 -9.45 -17.78 18.81
CA TRP A 60 -10.16 -17.50 17.56
C TRP A 60 -11.64 -17.19 17.77
N ASP A 61 -12.34 -17.97 18.58
CA ASP A 61 -13.75 -17.74 18.90
C ASP A 61 -13.97 -16.36 19.54
N ARG A 62 -13.05 -15.95 20.41
CA ARG A 62 -13.10 -14.63 21.08
C ARG A 62 -12.73 -13.48 20.15
N LEU A 63 -11.76 -13.67 19.27
CA LEU A 63 -11.42 -12.70 18.23
C LEU A 63 -12.60 -12.48 17.27
N LEU A 64 -13.30 -13.55 16.90
CA LEU A 64 -14.53 -13.46 16.09
C LEU A 64 -15.65 -12.74 16.86
N THR A 65 -15.84 -13.07 18.14
CA THR A 65 -16.79 -12.36 19.02
C THR A 65 -16.46 -10.87 19.11
N LEU A 66 -15.17 -10.51 19.18
CA LEU A 66 -14.72 -9.12 19.16
C LEU A 66 -15.08 -8.43 17.83
N ALA A 67 -14.81 -9.06 16.68
CA ALA A 67 -15.19 -8.51 15.38
C ALA A 67 -16.69 -8.27 15.25
N GLU A 68 -17.52 -9.19 15.74
CA GLU A 68 -18.97 -9.07 15.78
C GLU A 68 -19.40 -7.90 16.68
N ALA A 69 -18.87 -7.82 17.89
CA ALA A 69 -19.16 -6.75 18.85
C ALA A 69 -18.71 -5.36 18.36
N SER A 70 -17.62 -5.30 17.58
CA SER A 70 -17.14 -4.08 16.93
C SER A 70 -17.95 -3.67 15.70
N GLY A 71 -18.91 -4.48 15.25
CA GLY A 71 -19.78 -4.14 14.13
C GLY A 71 -19.11 -4.20 12.75
N VAL A 72 -18.11 -5.07 12.57
CA VAL A 72 -17.35 -5.20 11.31
C VAL A 72 -18.26 -5.41 10.09
N ALA A 73 -19.25 -6.29 10.19
CA ALA A 73 -20.18 -6.56 9.09
C ALA A 73 -21.04 -5.34 8.72
N ALA A 74 -21.51 -4.58 9.73
CA ALA A 74 -22.30 -3.38 9.51
C ALA A 74 -21.47 -2.27 8.86
N ALA A 75 -20.25 -2.03 9.37
CA ALA A 75 -19.34 -1.05 8.80
C ALA A 75 -18.96 -1.40 7.35
N ARG A 76 -18.70 -2.69 7.07
CA ARG A 76 -18.45 -3.17 5.71
C ARG A 76 -19.64 -2.85 4.81
N ASN A 77 -20.85 -3.22 5.20
CA ASN A 77 -22.04 -2.97 4.39
C ASN A 77 -22.24 -1.47 4.11
N ALA A 78 -21.97 -0.60 5.10
CA ALA A 78 -21.99 0.85 4.95
C ALA A 78 -20.94 1.37 3.94
N MET A 79 -19.72 0.80 3.96
CA MET A 79 -18.68 1.10 2.97
C MET A 79 -19.16 0.82 1.55
N PHE A 80 -19.63 -0.42 1.30
CA PHE A 80 -20.09 -0.86 -0.02
C PHE A 80 -21.33 -0.08 -0.49
N ALA A 81 -22.26 0.25 0.42
CA ALA A 81 -23.45 1.06 0.12
C ALA A 81 -23.12 2.54 -0.20
N GLY A 82 -21.86 2.97 -0.03
CA GLY A 82 -21.45 4.34 -0.29
C GLY A 82 -21.93 5.33 0.76
N GLU A 83 -22.04 4.89 2.02
CA GLU A 83 -22.25 5.78 3.14
C GLU A 83 -21.00 6.62 3.43
N ALA A 84 -21.18 7.75 4.10
CA ALA A 84 -20.10 8.67 4.43
C ALA A 84 -19.28 8.18 5.65
N ILE A 85 -18.63 7.03 5.51
CA ILE A 85 -17.88 6.38 6.61
C ILE A 85 -16.56 7.09 6.94
N ASN A 86 -16.04 7.92 6.04
CA ASN A 86 -14.98 8.88 6.38
C ASN A 86 -15.64 10.09 7.07
N THR A 87 -15.94 9.90 8.35
CA THR A 87 -16.80 10.80 9.14
C THR A 87 -16.17 12.17 9.40
N THR A 88 -14.84 12.23 9.52
CA THR A 88 -14.11 13.48 9.79
C THR A 88 -14.09 14.41 8.59
N GLU A 89 -14.13 13.87 7.37
CA GLU A 89 -14.19 14.66 6.13
C GLU A 89 -15.60 14.69 5.50
N GLY A 90 -16.56 13.94 6.05
CA GLY A 90 -17.92 13.83 5.52
C GLY A 90 -17.98 13.17 4.14
N ARG A 91 -17.09 12.20 3.87
CA ARG A 91 -16.92 11.57 2.55
C ARG A 91 -17.22 10.08 2.57
N LYS A 92 -17.56 9.55 1.39
CA LYS A 92 -17.59 8.09 1.16
C LYS A 92 -16.16 7.54 1.08
N ALA A 93 -16.01 6.23 1.28
CA ALA A 93 -14.78 5.50 1.01
C ALA A 93 -15.10 4.32 0.08
N LEU A 94 -15.06 4.57 -1.24
CA LEU A 94 -15.71 3.71 -2.24
C LEU A 94 -14.74 3.10 -3.27
N HIS A 95 -13.49 2.84 -2.89
CA HIS A 95 -12.49 2.26 -3.81
C HIS A 95 -12.94 0.92 -4.42
N VAL A 96 -13.77 0.14 -3.72
CA VAL A 96 -14.42 -1.09 -4.24
C VAL A 96 -15.28 -0.85 -5.48
N ALA A 97 -15.87 0.35 -5.64
CA ALA A 97 -16.69 0.68 -6.81
C ALA A 97 -15.87 0.83 -8.10
N LEU A 98 -14.55 1.06 -8.00
CA LEU A 98 -13.65 1.19 -9.14
C LEU A 98 -13.44 -0.12 -9.90
N ARG A 99 -13.80 -1.23 -9.27
CA ARG A 99 -13.57 -2.59 -9.72
C ARG A 99 -14.82 -3.46 -9.54
N ASP A 100 -15.99 -2.86 -9.37
CA ASP A 100 -17.23 -3.61 -9.19
C ASP A 100 -17.81 -4.06 -10.54
N GLY A 101 -17.79 -5.37 -10.78
CA GLY A 101 -18.40 -6.00 -11.95
C GLY A 101 -19.78 -6.60 -11.71
N THR A 102 -20.29 -6.61 -10.46
CA THR A 102 -21.50 -7.35 -10.08
C THR A 102 -22.59 -6.52 -9.40
N GLY A 103 -22.30 -5.26 -9.07
CA GLY A 103 -23.26 -4.33 -8.48
C GLY A 103 -23.41 -4.46 -6.96
N ILE A 104 -22.34 -4.84 -6.25
CA ILE A 104 -22.30 -4.84 -4.77
C ILE A 104 -21.99 -3.47 -4.19
N ALA A 105 -21.36 -2.60 -4.96
CA ALA A 105 -21.04 -1.25 -4.57
C ALA A 105 -22.19 -0.29 -4.94
N ASP A 106 -22.12 0.95 -4.44
CA ASP A 106 -23.10 2.00 -4.71
C ASP A 106 -23.35 2.18 -6.22
N PRO A 107 -24.53 1.81 -6.76
CA PRO A 107 -24.79 1.84 -8.20
C PRO A 107 -24.80 3.27 -8.76
N ARG A 108 -24.91 4.30 -7.92
CA ARG A 108 -24.95 5.71 -8.35
C ARG A 108 -23.63 6.20 -8.95
N VAL A 109 -22.51 5.49 -8.72
CA VAL A 109 -21.20 5.85 -9.29
C VAL A 109 -20.80 4.98 -10.48
N ALA A 110 -21.56 3.92 -10.79
CA ALA A 110 -21.18 2.90 -11.74
C ALA A 110 -20.98 3.44 -13.16
N ASP A 111 -21.90 4.27 -13.65
CA ASP A 111 -21.83 4.83 -15.00
C ASP A 111 -20.60 5.74 -15.19
N ASP A 112 -20.32 6.61 -14.21
CA ASP A 112 -19.17 7.52 -14.24
C ASP A 112 -17.84 6.76 -14.19
N VAL A 113 -17.78 5.71 -13.36
CA VAL A 113 -16.61 4.82 -13.28
C VAL A 113 -16.41 4.10 -14.61
N ALA A 114 -17.45 3.45 -15.16
CA ALA A 114 -17.38 2.72 -16.42
C ALA A 114 -16.96 3.62 -17.59
N ALA A 115 -17.51 4.84 -17.68
CA ALA A 115 -17.13 5.82 -18.69
C ALA A 115 -15.64 6.23 -18.57
N THR A 116 -15.15 6.39 -17.34
CA THR A 116 -13.74 6.71 -17.10
C THR A 116 -12.82 5.54 -17.44
N MET A 117 -13.19 4.30 -17.06
CA MET A 117 -12.43 3.10 -17.39
C MET A 117 -12.35 2.87 -18.91
N ALA A 118 -13.43 3.08 -19.65
CA ALA A 118 -13.42 2.99 -21.11
C ALA A 118 -12.44 4.00 -21.75
N ARG A 119 -12.38 5.23 -21.22
CA ARG A 119 -11.42 6.24 -21.68
C ARG A 119 -9.98 5.86 -21.34
N LEU A 120 -9.73 5.30 -20.15
CA LEU A 120 -8.41 4.82 -19.75
C LEU A 120 -7.95 3.66 -20.63
N ALA A 121 -8.84 2.73 -20.94
CA ALA A 121 -8.58 1.62 -21.87
C ALA A 121 -8.14 2.13 -23.24
N ALA A 122 -8.94 3.02 -23.84
CA ALA A 122 -8.65 3.58 -25.15
C ALA A 122 -7.32 4.35 -25.18
N PHE A 123 -7.04 5.16 -24.15
CA PHE A 123 -5.77 5.89 -24.05
C PHE A 123 -4.58 4.96 -23.86
N THR A 124 -4.73 3.94 -23.01
CA THR A 124 -3.70 2.92 -22.75
C THR A 124 -3.29 2.22 -24.05
N GLU A 125 -4.27 1.72 -24.80
CA GLU A 125 -3.99 1.01 -26.05
C GLU A 125 -3.41 1.96 -27.10
N ALA A 126 -3.90 3.19 -27.19
CA ALA A 126 -3.36 4.17 -28.15
C ALA A 126 -1.90 4.55 -27.87
N VAL A 127 -1.49 4.60 -26.59
CA VAL A 127 -0.08 4.80 -26.22
C VAL A 127 0.75 3.57 -26.60
N ARG A 128 0.25 2.37 -26.31
CA ARG A 128 0.98 1.10 -26.50
C ARG A 128 1.14 0.72 -27.98
N ASP A 129 0.10 0.92 -28.79
CA ASP A 129 0.13 0.62 -30.23
C ASP A 129 0.79 1.72 -31.07
N GLY A 130 1.08 2.87 -30.46
CA GLY A 130 1.76 4.01 -31.10
C GLY A 130 0.86 4.86 -31.98
N SER A 131 -0.45 4.67 -31.94
CA SER A 131 -1.44 5.52 -32.61
C SER A 131 -1.54 6.90 -31.95
N LEU A 132 -1.36 6.99 -30.63
CA LEU A 132 -1.13 8.24 -29.93
C LEU A 132 0.32 8.69 -30.13
N LYS A 133 0.49 9.85 -30.75
CA LYS A 133 1.77 10.39 -31.16
C LYS A 133 2.10 11.66 -30.43
N GLY A 134 3.38 11.82 -30.09
CA GLY A 134 3.92 13.08 -29.60
C GLY A 134 3.89 14.16 -30.69
N LYS A 135 4.32 15.37 -30.32
CA LYS A 135 4.36 16.54 -31.21
C LYS A 135 5.11 16.28 -32.52
N THR A 136 6.14 15.45 -32.48
CA THR A 136 6.98 15.13 -33.65
C THR A 136 6.39 14.04 -34.56
N GLY A 137 5.19 13.51 -34.24
CA GLY A 137 4.56 12.42 -34.98
C GLY A 137 5.14 11.03 -34.68
N LYS A 138 6.08 10.93 -33.74
CA LYS A 138 6.65 9.66 -33.27
C LYS A 138 5.77 9.04 -32.16
N PRO A 139 5.70 7.70 -32.09
CA PRO A 139 5.08 7.01 -30.95
C PRO A 139 5.93 7.18 -29.68
N PHE A 140 5.29 7.04 -28.53
CA PHE A 140 5.98 7.12 -27.24
C PHE A 140 6.83 5.87 -26.99
N ARG A 141 8.01 6.08 -26.39
CA ARG A 141 8.94 5.04 -25.95
C ARG A 141 9.13 5.04 -24.45
N HIS A 142 9.01 6.21 -23.83
CA HIS A 142 9.06 6.37 -22.38
C HIS A 142 7.78 7.02 -21.89
N VAL A 143 7.31 6.57 -20.73
CA VAL A 143 6.22 7.19 -19.98
C VAL A 143 6.72 7.47 -18.57
N ILE A 144 6.67 8.71 -18.14
CA ILE A 144 7.14 9.12 -16.81
C ILE A 144 5.94 9.52 -15.96
N ASN A 145 5.64 8.72 -14.94
CA ASN A 145 4.64 9.05 -13.94
C ASN A 145 5.23 9.99 -12.89
N ILE A 146 4.64 11.18 -12.78
CA ILE A 146 4.97 12.20 -11.79
C ILE A 146 3.85 12.22 -10.75
N GLY A 147 4.15 11.74 -9.55
CA GLY A 147 3.18 11.62 -8.46
C GLY A 147 3.87 11.10 -7.20
N ILE A 148 3.32 11.40 -6.03
CA ILE A 148 3.89 10.99 -4.73
C ILE A 148 2.84 10.24 -3.90
N GLY A 149 3.31 9.35 -3.00
CA GLY A 149 2.45 8.56 -2.13
C GLY A 149 1.51 7.65 -2.93
N GLY A 150 0.20 7.86 -2.78
CA GLY A 150 -0.82 7.02 -3.41
C GLY A 150 -0.82 7.08 -4.94
N SER A 151 -0.36 8.20 -5.51
CA SER A 151 -0.20 8.37 -6.96
C SER A 151 1.05 7.69 -7.53
N HIS A 152 1.78 6.94 -6.71
CA HIS A 152 3.10 6.40 -7.04
C HIS A 152 3.27 4.95 -6.61
N LEU A 153 3.07 4.64 -5.32
CA LEU A 153 3.46 3.34 -4.75
C LEU A 153 2.70 2.15 -5.36
N GLY A 154 1.37 2.27 -5.50
CA GLY A 154 0.56 1.23 -6.16
C GLY A 154 0.91 1.09 -7.65
N PRO A 155 0.95 2.19 -8.42
CA PRO A 155 1.42 2.16 -9.80
C PRO A 155 2.78 1.52 -10.02
N MET A 156 3.78 1.90 -9.22
CA MET A 156 5.13 1.37 -9.29
C MET A 156 5.13 -0.13 -9.00
N LEU A 157 4.54 -0.56 -7.88
CA LEU A 157 4.43 -1.97 -7.52
C LEU A 157 3.85 -2.82 -8.66
N THR A 158 2.74 -2.37 -9.24
CA THR A 158 2.04 -3.17 -10.27
C THR A 158 2.74 -3.15 -11.62
N ALA A 159 3.38 -2.04 -11.99
CA ALA A 159 4.23 -1.97 -13.18
C ALA A 159 5.49 -2.83 -13.05
N GLU A 160 6.13 -2.85 -11.87
CA GLU A 160 7.25 -3.74 -11.59
C GLU A 160 6.84 -5.22 -11.58
N ALA A 161 5.64 -5.51 -11.09
CA ALA A 161 5.16 -6.87 -10.92
C ALA A 161 4.74 -7.54 -12.24
N LEU A 162 4.07 -6.78 -13.12
CA LEU A 162 3.36 -7.30 -14.30
C LEU A 162 3.68 -6.53 -15.60
N GLY A 163 4.64 -5.61 -15.58
CA GLY A 163 5.02 -4.84 -16.76
C GLY A 163 5.58 -5.71 -17.88
N ASP A 164 5.28 -5.33 -19.12
CA ASP A 164 5.73 -6.02 -20.33
C ASP A 164 6.81 -5.21 -21.06
N ALA A 165 7.97 -5.82 -21.28
CA ALA A 165 9.11 -5.19 -21.95
C ALA A 165 8.86 -4.84 -23.42
N ALA A 166 7.81 -5.40 -24.06
CA ALA A 166 7.40 -5.02 -25.41
C ALA A 166 6.72 -3.63 -25.50
N CYS A 167 6.48 -2.99 -24.35
CA CYS A 167 5.67 -1.79 -24.22
C CYS A 167 6.53 -0.55 -23.96
N PRO A 168 5.97 0.67 -24.04
CA PRO A 168 6.70 1.87 -23.60
C PRO A 168 7.19 1.70 -22.16
N GLU A 169 8.46 2.03 -21.92
CA GLU A 169 9.07 1.92 -20.61
C GLU A 169 8.42 2.92 -19.65
N VAL A 170 7.83 2.43 -18.56
CA VAL A 170 7.21 3.27 -17.54
C VAL A 170 8.19 3.53 -16.40
N ARG A 171 8.51 4.80 -16.18
CA ARG A 171 9.38 5.29 -15.09
C ARG A 171 8.59 6.14 -14.11
N PHE A 172 9.13 6.32 -12.92
CA PHE A 172 8.44 7.01 -11.84
C PHE A 172 9.32 8.10 -11.23
N ALA A 173 8.72 9.27 -10.96
CA ALA A 173 9.34 10.37 -10.23
C ALA A 173 8.34 10.90 -9.18
N ALA A 174 8.71 10.81 -7.91
CA ALA A 174 7.89 11.19 -6.76
C ALA A 174 8.53 12.27 -5.89
N ASN A 175 9.83 12.19 -5.67
CA ASN A 175 10.52 13.00 -4.68
C ASN A 175 10.69 14.45 -5.15
N LEU A 176 10.71 15.39 -4.21
CA LEU A 176 11.07 16.79 -4.46
C LEU A 176 12.58 16.95 -4.71
N ASP A 177 13.39 16.00 -4.24
CA ASP A 177 14.80 15.92 -4.61
C ASP A 177 14.93 15.75 -6.14
N GLY A 178 15.50 16.76 -6.79
CA GLY A 178 15.61 16.83 -8.25
C GLY A 178 16.40 15.68 -8.87
N HIS A 179 17.19 14.93 -8.10
CA HIS A 179 17.84 13.71 -8.59
C HIS A 179 16.83 12.65 -9.04
N ASP A 180 15.67 12.56 -8.40
CA ASP A 180 14.65 11.57 -8.74
C ASP A 180 14.09 11.80 -10.15
N LEU A 181 13.69 13.05 -10.44
CA LEU A 181 13.27 13.42 -11.79
C LEU A 181 14.42 13.34 -12.79
N ALA A 182 15.64 13.72 -12.41
CA ALA A 182 16.81 13.64 -13.29
C ALA A 182 17.13 12.18 -13.69
N LEU A 183 17.03 11.23 -12.76
CA LEU A 183 17.18 9.80 -13.03
C LEU A 183 16.08 9.29 -13.98
N ALA A 184 14.84 9.70 -13.77
CA ALA A 184 13.74 9.34 -14.68
C ALA A 184 13.95 9.88 -16.11
N LEU A 185 14.60 11.04 -16.27
CA LEU A 185 14.85 11.72 -17.55
C LEU A 185 16.16 11.33 -18.25
N ALA A 186 17.09 10.64 -17.58
CA ALA A 186 18.52 10.59 -17.95
C ALA A 186 18.81 10.22 -19.43
N ASP A 187 18.09 9.26 -19.99
CA ASP A 187 18.20 8.74 -21.36
C ASP A 187 16.89 8.85 -22.15
N ALA A 188 15.92 9.61 -21.62
CA ALA A 188 14.63 9.80 -22.27
C ALA A 188 14.73 10.81 -23.44
N ASP A 189 14.19 10.48 -24.62
CA ASP A 189 14.09 11.41 -25.76
C ASP A 189 12.81 12.27 -25.62
N PRO A 190 12.90 13.61 -25.48
CA PRO A 190 11.74 14.51 -25.40
C PRO A 190 10.69 14.28 -26.51
N ALA A 191 11.12 13.90 -27.71
CA ALA A 191 10.24 13.66 -28.85
C ALA A 191 9.37 12.39 -28.71
N THR A 192 9.71 11.49 -27.78
CA THR A 192 9.05 10.19 -27.57
C THR A 192 8.71 9.91 -26.10
N THR A 193 8.69 10.94 -25.25
CA THR A 193 8.35 10.81 -23.82
C THR A 193 6.98 11.38 -23.51
N LEU A 194 6.12 10.60 -22.85
CA LEU A 194 4.84 11.04 -22.30
C LEU A 194 4.95 11.22 -20.79
N PHE A 195 4.36 12.27 -20.24
CA PHE A 195 4.30 12.53 -18.80
C PHE A 195 2.88 12.33 -18.27
N LEU A 196 2.74 11.59 -17.19
CA LEU A 196 1.48 11.41 -16.46
C LEU A 196 1.57 12.15 -15.13
N VAL A 197 0.71 13.13 -14.89
CA VAL A 197 0.73 13.94 -13.67
C VAL A 197 -0.38 13.48 -12.73
N GLY A 198 -0.01 12.74 -11.68
CA GLY A 198 -0.91 12.18 -10.69
C GLY A 198 -1.01 13.02 -9.42
N SER A 199 -2.02 13.89 -9.33
CA SER A 199 -2.32 14.64 -8.11
C SER A 199 -3.81 14.95 -8.01
N LYS A 200 -4.46 14.45 -6.95
CA LYS A 200 -5.88 14.69 -6.69
C LYS A 200 -6.19 16.19 -6.58
N SER A 201 -5.36 16.96 -5.88
CA SER A 201 -5.54 18.41 -5.73
C SER A 201 -4.92 19.23 -6.86
N PHE A 202 -4.01 18.64 -7.65
CA PHE A 202 -3.18 19.34 -8.64
C PHE A 202 -2.37 20.51 -8.06
N THR A 203 -2.18 20.52 -6.74
CA THR A 203 -1.45 21.55 -5.99
C THR A 203 -0.37 20.95 -5.10
N THR A 204 -0.21 19.62 -5.10
CA THR A 204 0.86 18.92 -4.37
C THR A 204 2.20 19.48 -4.81
N GLN A 205 2.96 20.02 -3.85
CA GLN A 205 4.15 20.81 -4.14
C GLN A 205 5.20 20.01 -4.92
N GLU A 206 5.47 18.78 -4.46
CA GLU A 206 6.44 17.86 -5.06
C GLU A 206 6.05 17.54 -6.51
N THR A 207 4.81 17.10 -6.71
CA THR A 207 4.26 16.76 -8.03
C THR A 207 4.28 17.94 -8.98
N LEU A 208 3.84 19.13 -8.56
CA LEU A 208 3.77 20.30 -9.43
C LEU A 208 5.16 20.85 -9.77
N THR A 209 6.11 20.79 -8.83
CA THR A 209 7.50 21.20 -9.06
C THR A 209 8.16 20.28 -10.10
N ASN A 210 7.96 18.96 -9.98
CA ASN A 210 8.45 18.00 -10.95
C ASN A 210 7.76 18.14 -12.31
N ALA A 211 6.44 18.28 -12.35
CA ALA A 211 5.69 18.47 -13.59
C ALA A 211 6.14 19.75 -14.32
N THR A 212 6.33 20.85 -13.60
CA THR A 212 6.83 22.11 -14.17
C THR A 212 8.26 21.95 -14.71
N SER A 213 9.12 21.24 -13.99
CA SER A 213 10.50 20.97 -14.42
C SER A 213 10.54 20.09 -15.68
N ALA A 214 9.70 19.05 -15.74
CA ALA A 214 9.52 18.19 -16.90
C ALA A 214 8.96 18.95 -18.11
N ALA A 215 7.96 19.82 -17.89
CA ALA A 215 7.40 20.65 -18.95
C ALA A 215 8.43 21.63 -19.52
N ARG A 216 9.29 22.21 -18.67
CA ARG A 216 10.42 23.03 -19.10
C ARG A 216 11.42 22.21 -19.93
N TRP A 217 11.86 21.06 -19.41
CA TRP A 217 12.77 20.15 -20.11
C TRP A 217 12.25 19.77 -21.51
N LEU A 218 10.95 19.45 -21.62
CA LEU A 218 10.29 19.15 -22.89
C LEU A 218 10.27 20.37 -23.81
N SER A 219 9.85 21.53 -23.28
CA SER A 219 9.64 22.75 -24.06
C SER A 219 10.95 23.32 -24.60
N GLU A 220 12.04 23.23 -23.84
CA GLU A 220 13.38 23.63 -24.26
C GLU A 220 13.89 22.78 -25.43
N ALA A 221 13.48 21.51 -25.51
CA ALA A 221 13.90 20.58 -26.56
C ALA A 221 13.03 20.64 -27.83
N ILE A 222 11.70 20.69 -27.68
CA ILE A 222 10.76 20.53 -28.80
C ILE A 222 9.66 21.61 -28.89
N GLY A 223 9.78 22.70 -28.13
CA GLY A 223 8.90 23.88 -28.19
C GLY A 223 7.76 23.87 -27.16
N SER A 224 7.30 25.07 -26.76
CA SER A 224 6.37 25.29 -25.64
C SER A 224 4.96 24.75 -25.83
N ASP A 225 4.50 24.64 -27.08
CA ASP A 225 3.24 24.01 -27.47
C ASP A 225 3.26 22.47 -27.35
N ALA A 226 4.41 21.85 -27.02
CA ALA A 226 4.53 20.40 -26.87
C ALA A 226 3.79 19.83 -25.66
N VAL A 227 3.52 20.63 -24.62
CA VAL A 227 2.81 20.16 -23.41
C VAL A 227 1.48 19.50 -23.77
N GLY A 228 0.74 20.06 -24.73
CA GLY A 228 -0.57 19.54 -25.14
C GLY A 228 -0.54 18.11 -25.71
N ASN A 229 0.60 17.68 -26.25
CA ASN A 229 0.77 16.36 -26.85
C ASN A 229 1.47 15.35 -25.93
N HIS A 230 2.22 15.82 -24.94
CA HIS A 230 3.13 15.00 -24.14
C HIS A 230 2.74 14.92 -22.66
N PHE A 231 1.58 15.43 -22.27
CA PHE A 231 1.08 15.36 -20.90
C PHE A 231 -0.34 14.81 -20.82
N ALA A 232 -0.59 14.02 -19.79
CA ALA A 232 -1.92 13.65 -19.30
C ALA A 232 -2.01 13.88 -17.78
N ALA A 233 -3.21 14.15 -17.27
CA ALA A 233 -3.45 14.44 -15.86
C ALA A 233 -4.42 13.43 -15.23
N LEU A 234 -4.12 13.01 -14.01
CA LEU A 234 -4.93 12.14 -13.17
C LEU A 234 -5.31 12.98 -11.94
N THR A 235 -6.49 13.59 -11.95
CA THR A 235 -6.81 14.66 -10.97
C THR A 235 -8.31 14.90 -10.75
N ALA A 236 -8.67 15.45 -9.59
CA ALA A 236 -9.99 16.02 -9.34
C ALA A 236 -10.11 17.49 -9.80
N LYS A 237 -8.99 18.14 -10.18
CA LYS A 237 -8.93 19.57 -10.54
C LYS A 237 -8.63 19.77 -12.02
N ALA A 238 -9.60 19.40 -12.86
CA ALA A 238 -9.48 19.51 -14.32
C ALA A 238 -9.11 20.93 -14.79
N ASP A 239 -9.61 21.97 -14.13
CA ASP A 239 -9.33 23.36 -14.50
C ASP A 239 -7.86 23.73 -14.32
N ALA A 240 -7.23 23.24 -13.24
CA ALA A 240 -5.81 23.45 -12.97
C ALA A 240 -4.94 22.71 -14.00
N ALA A 241 -5.32 21.48 -14.38
CA ALA A 241 -4.63 20.73 -15.44
C ALA A 241 -4.77 21.41 -16.82
N ARG A 242 -5.94 21.99 -17.15
CA ARG A 242 -6.10 22.78 -18.38
C ARG A 242 -5.27 24.06 -18.36
N ALA A 243 -5.20 24.74 -17.22
CA ALA A 243 -4.34 25.91 -17.04
C ALA A 243 -2.84 25.57 -17.18
N PHE A 244 -2.44 24.35 -16.83
CA PHE A 244 -1.10 23.82 -17.07
C PHE A 244 -0.81 23.54 -18.56
N GLY A 245 -1.85 23.46 -19.40
CA GLY A 245 -1.74 23.19 -20.85
C GLY A 245 -2.12 21.77 -21.27
N ILE A 246 -2.69 20.96 -20.36
CA ILE A 246 -3.13 19.60 -20.66
C ILE A 246 -4.52 19.65 -21.29
N PRO A 247 -4.74 19.03 -22.46
CA PRO A 247 -6.02 19.11 -23.14
C PRO A 247 -7.06 18.23 -22.44
N THR A 248 -8.33 18.64 -22.48
CA THR A 248 -9.44 17.99 -21.74
C THR A 248 -9.53 16.48 -21.96
N GLN A 249 -9.28 16.01 -23.18
CA GLN A 249 -9.32 14.58 -23.49
C GLN A 249 -8.25 13.75 -22.75
N HIS A 250 -7.13 14.36 -22.36
CA HIS A 250 -6.04 13.73 -21.59
C HIS A 250 -6.15 13.99 -20.08
N ILE A 251 -7.29 14.51 -19.62
CA ILE A 251 -7.57 14.69 -18.19
C ILE A 251 -8.53 13.59 -17.73
N PHE A 252 -8.07 12.77 -16.78
CA PHE A 252 -8.81 11.67 -16.20
C PHE A 252 -9.18 11.99 -14.74
N PRO A 253 -10.46 11.85 -14.37
CA PRO A 253 -10.93 12.25 -13.06
C PRO A 253 -10.46 11.29 -11.95
N ILE A 254 -10.13 11.87 -10.80
CA ILE A 254 -10.07 11.15 -9.52
C ILE A 254 -11.20 11.66 -8.65
N TRP A 255 -12.08 10.78 -8.19
CA TRP A 255 -13.21 11.17 -7.34
C TRP A 255 -12.79 11.47 -5.90
N ASP A 256 -13.58 12.27 -5.20
CA ASP A 256 -13.34 12.67 -3.81
C ASP A 256 -13.39 11.50 -2.82
N TRP A 257 -14.21 10.48 -3.10
CA TRP A 257 -14.34 9.24 -2.34
C TRP A 257 -13.23 8.21 -2.57
N VAL A 258 -12.30 8.48 -3.50
CA VAL A 258 -11.09 7.67 -3.70
C VAL A 258 -9.98 8.23 -2.82
N GLY A 259 -9.62 7.52 -1.76
CA GLY A 259 -8.45 7.83 -0.93
C GLY A 259 -7.15 7.58 -1.71
N GLY A 260 -6.12 8.40 -1.49
CA GLY A 260 -4.86 8.30 -2.25
C GLY A 260 -4.23 6.91 -2.18
N ARG A 261 -4.09 6.35 -0.97
CA ARG A 261 -3.55 4.99 -0.75
C ARG A 261 -4.46 3.84 -1.21
N PHE A 262 -5.67 4.14 -1.69
CA PHE A 262 -6.63 3.20 -2.29
C PHE A 262 -6.90 3.53 -3.78
N SER A 263 -6.06 4.37 -4.41
CA SER A 263 -6.37 4.98 -5.69
C SER A 263 -5.88 4.21 -6.92
N LEU A 264 -5.03 3.20 -6.75
CA LEU A 264 -4.47 2.37 -7.84
C LEU A 264 -5.53 1.93 -8.85
N TRP A 265 -6.73 1.61 -8.39
CA TRP A 265 -7.83 1.09 -9.20
C TRP A 265 -8.52 2.15 -10.06
N SER A 266 -8.22 3.43 -9.84
CA SER A 266 -8.81 4.57 -10.55
C SER A 266 -7.95 4.97 -11.76
N SER A 267 -8.12 6.20 -12.26
CA SER A 267 -7.21 6.79 -13.24
C SER A 267 -5.75 6.78 -12.80
N VAL A 268 -5.46 6.77 -11.49
CA VAL A 268 -4.10 6.64 -10.96
C VAL A 268 -3.40 5.36 -11.44
N GLY A 269 -4.14 4.31 -11.80
CA GLY A 269 -3.60 3.07 -12.39
C GLY A 269 -3.18 3.19 -13.86
N LEU A 270 -3.35 4.34 -14.51
CA LEU A 270 -2.96 4.54 -15.91
C LEU A 270 -1.50 4.15 -16.22
N PRO A 271 -0.48 4.59 -15.46
CA PRO A 271 0.90 4.08 -15.61
C PRO A 271 0.99 2.55 -15.59
N SER A 272 0.29 1.88 -14.67
CA SER A 272 0.24 0.42 -14.59
C SER A 272 -0.35 -0.18 -15.86
N ALA A 273 -1.52 0.33 -16.29
CA ALA A 273 -2.19 -0.13 -17.49
C ALA A 273 -1.33 0.05 -18.74
N ILE A 274 -0.57 1.15 -18.85
CA ILE A 274 0.39 1.35 -19.94
C ILE A 274 1.54 0.34 -19.87
N ALA A 275 2.07 0.04 -18.68
CA ALA A 275 3.15 -0.93 -18.51
C ALA A 275 2.72 -2.36 -18.89
N MET A 276 1.52 -2.80 -18.49
CA MET A 276 1.08 -4.20 -18.61
C MET A 276 0.02 -4.48 -19.68
N GLY A 277 -0.61 -3.44 -20.22
CA GLY A 277 -1.74 -3.51 -21.15
C GLY A 277 -3.09 -3.52 -20.47
N TRP A 278 -4.12 -3.03 -21.16
CA TRP A 278 -5.45 -2.96 -20.58
C TRP A 278 -6.03 -4.32 -20.21
N PRO A 279 -5.91 -5.39 -21.02
CA PRO A 279 -6.44 -6.71 -20.64
C PRO A 279 -5.85 -7.23 -19.33
N THR A 280 -4.54 -7.05 -19.13
CA THR A 280 -3.83 -7.44 -17.91
C THR A 280 -4.29 -6.60 -16.73
N PHE A 281 -4.41 -5.27 -16.89
CA PHE A 281 -4.92 -4.39 -15.84
C PHE A 281 -6.38 -4.69 -15.46
N ALA A 282 -7.24 -4.97 -16.44
CA ALA A 282 -8.63 -5.37 -16.21
C ALA A 282 -8.72 -6.69 -15.45
N ALA A 283 -7.91 -7.70 -15.79
CA ALA A 283 -7.85 -8.95 -15.05
C ALA A 283 -7.38 -8.76 -13.59
N MET A 284 -6.54 -7.75 -13.33
CA MET A 284 -6.16 -7.35 -11.98
C MET A 284 -7.32 -6.71 -11.21
N LEU A 285 -8.12 -5.84 -11.85
CA LEU A 285 -9.35 -5.30 -11.27
C LEU A 285 -10.33 -6.43 -10.91
N ASP A 286 -10.51 -7.41 -11.80
CA ASP A 286 -11.38 -8.58 -11.56
C ASP A 286 -10.88 -9.44 -10.39
N GLY A 287 -9.57 -9.57 -10.23
CA GLY A 287 -8.96 -10.21 -9.07
C GLY A 287 -9.27 -9.49 -7.76
N ALA A 288 -9.08 -8.17 -7.74
CA ALA A 288 -9.44 -7.37 -6.58
C ALA A 288 -10.95 -7.43 -6.28
N HIS A 289 -11.81 -7.45 -7.31
CA HIS A 289 -13.25 -7.69 -7.18
C HIS A 289 -13.59 -9.06 -6.58
N THR A 290 -12.84 -10.11 -6.96
CA THR A 290 -13.01 -11.46 -6.40
C THR A 290 -12.81 -11.44 -4.88
N MET A 291 -11.79 -10.72 -4.41
CA MET A 291 -11.56 -10.55 -2.97
C MET A 291 -12.60 -9.64 -2.31
N ASP A 292 -13.11 -8.60 -3.00
CA ASP A 292 -14.22 -7.78 -2.52
C ASP A 292 -15.48 -8.62 -2.28
N ARG A 293 -15.84 -9.49 -3.24
CA ARG A 293 -16.97 -10.43 -3.09
C ARG A 293 -16.77 -11.36 -1.92
N HIS A 294 -15.58 -11.96 -1.78
CA HIS A 294 -15.27 -12.79 -0.63
C HIS A 294 -15.42 -12.02 0.68
N PHE A 295 -14.87 -10.80 0.75
CA PHE A 295 -14.99 -9.96 1.93
C PHE A 295 -16.46 -9.62 2.26
N TYR A 296 -17.28 -9.39 1.25
CA TYR A 296 -18.71 -9.06 1.38
C TYR A 296 -19.58 -10.26 1.78
N ASP A 297 -19.43 -11.40 1.12
CA ASP A 297 -20.33 -12.54 1.24
C ASP A 297 -19.92 -13.53 2.33
N ALA A 298 -18.61 -13.76 2.53
CA ALA A 298 -18.14 -14.86 3.36
C ALA A 298 -18.40 -14.61 4.86
N PRO A 299 -18.84 -15.65 5.61
CA PRO A 299 -18.91 -15.58 7.07
C PRO A 299 -17.57 -15.20 7.68
N LEU A 300 -17.56 -14.37 8.74
CA LEU A 300 -16.33 -13.85 9.37
C LEU A 300 -15.31 -14.96 9.70
N LYS A 301 -15.80 -16.14 10.12
CA LYS A 301 -14.97 -17.32 10.44
C LYS A 301 -14.16 -17.90 9.28
N VAL A 302 -14.47 -17.61 8.02
CA VAL A 302 -13.71 -18.09 6.84
C VAL A 302 -13.32 -16.94 5.91
N ASN A 303 -13.55 -15.70 6.36
CA ASN A 303 -13.29 -14.50 5.59
C ASN A 303 -11.81 -14.14 5.70
N LEU A 304 -11.07 -14.19 4.59
CA LEU A 304 -9.61 -14.10 4.55
C LEU A 304 -9.13 -12.75 5.13
N PRO A 305 -9.63 -11.59 4.67
CA PRO A 305 -9.27 -10.30 5.26
C PRO A 305 -9.57 -10.18 6.75
N VAL A 306 -10.71 -10.71 7.21
CA VAL A 306 -11.08 -10.67 8.63
C VAL A 306 -10.14 -11.52 9.46
N ARG A 307 -9.81 -12.73 9.01
CA ARG A 307 -8.86 -13.63 9.70
C ARG A 307 -7.47 -13.00 9.79
N LEU A 308 -6.98 -12.42 8.70
CA LEU A 308 -5.70 -11.71 8.68
C LEU A 308 -5.70 -10.50 9.62
N ALA A 309 -6.77 -9.69 9.59
CA ALA A 309 -6.92 -8.54 10.49
C ALA A 309 -6.91 -8.95 11.96
N LEU A 310 -7.64 -10.01 12.32
CA LEU A 310 -7.73 -10.52 13.68
C LEU A 310 -6.40 -11.09 14.20
N ALA A 311 -5.63 -11.78 13.35
CA ALA A 311 -4.26 -12.17 13.70
C ALA A 311 -3.38 -10.93 13.97
N GLY A 312 -3.54 -9.87 13.19
CA GLY A 312 -2.89 -8.58 13.45
C GLY A 312 -3.30 -7.97 14.79
N ILE A 313 -4.61 -7.91 15.10
CA ILE A 313 -5.11 -7.42 16.39
C ILE A 313 -4.51 -8.23 17.55
N TRP A 314 -4.48 -9.56 17.44
CA TRP A 314 -3.86 -10.43 18.42
C TRP A 314 -2.38 -10.08 18.64
N ASN A 315 -1.59 -10.05 17.57
CA ASN A 315 -0.16 -9.80 17.65
C ASN A 315 0.15 -8.39 18.20
N ILE A 316 -0.58 -7.37 17.78
CA ILE A 316 -0.36 -5.98 18.21
C ILE A 316 -0.78 -5.80 19.66
N ASN A 317 -2.01 -6.16 19.99
CA ASN A 317 -2.63 -5.72 21.24
C ASN A 317 -2.54 -6.74 22.38
N LEU A 318 -2.29 -8.01 22.08
CA LEU A 318 -2.22 -9.09 23.07
C LEU A 318 -0.78 -9.61 23.22
N GLU A 319 -0.04 -9.76 22.12
CA GLU A 319 1.39 -10.12 22.15
C GLU A 319 2.32 -8.89 22.28
N GLY A 320 1.81 -7.67 22.06
CA GLY A 320 2.60 -6.44 22.15
C GLY A 320 3.58 -6.22 20.99
N LEU A 321 3.40 -6.93 19.88
CA LEU A 321 4.23 -6.82 18.68
C LEU A 321 3.80 -5.61 17.84
N ASN A 322 4.46 -4.48 18.08
CA ASN A 322 4.17 -3.20 17.41
C ASN A 322 4.87 -3.03 16.06
N ALA A 323 5.46 -4.09 15.52
CA ALA A 323 6.14 -4.10 14.23
C ALA A 323 5.68 -5.30 13.39
N LEU A 324 5.56 -5.07 12.08
CA LEU A 324 5.15 -6.05 11.08
C LEU A 324 6.15 -6.06 9.92
N ALA A 325 6.79 -7.21 9.71
CA ALA A 325 7.67 -7.42 8.56
C ALA A 325 6.87 -8.04 7.40
N VAL A 326 6.79 -7.35 6.27
CA VAL A 326 6.20 -7.87 5.02
C VAL A 326 7.34 -8.36 4.12
N VAL A 327 7.45 -9.66 3.92
CA VAL A 327 8.62 -10.28 3.26
C VAL A 327 8.18 -11.13 2.06
N PRO A 328 8.08 -10.53 0.85
CA PRO A 328 7.76 -11.28 -0.35
C PRO A 328 8.96 -12.07 -0.87
N TYR A 329 8.79 -13.37 -1.10
CA TYR A 329 9.73 -14.26 -1.79
C TYR A 329 9.38 -14.32 -3.28
N ASP A 330 9.34 -13.13 -3.88
CA ASP A 330 9.28 -12.90 -5.32
C ASP A 330 9.84 -11.50 -5.58
N GLU A 331 10.89 -11.39 -6.40
CA GLU A 331 11.60 -10.11 -6.61
C GLU A 331 10.75 -9.08 -7.36
N ARG A 332 9.73 -9.54 -8.10
CA ARG A 332 8.75 -8.67 -8.77
C ARG A 332 7.87 -7.91 -7.77
N LEU A 333 7.81 -8.36 -6.51
CA LEU A 333 7.07 -7.73 -5.41
C LEU A 333 7.94 -6.83 -4.52
N ARG A 334 9.13 -6.39 -4.99
CA ARG A 334 10.04 -5.57 -4.18
C ARG A 334 9.45 -4.28 -3.62
N SER A 335 8.46 -3.70 -4.29
CA SER A 335 7.76 -2.50 -3.84
C SER A 335 6.53 -2.77 -2.95
N LEU A 336 6.17 -4.04 -2.72
CA LEU A 336 5.01 -4.42 -1.91
C LEU A 336 5.14 -3.92 -0.46
N PRO A 337 6.30 -4.04 0.22
CA PRO A 337 6.44 -3.51 1.57
C PRO A 337 6.18 -2.00 1.64
N GLY A 338 6.66 -1.22 0.68
CA GLY A 338 6.42 0.23 0.61
C GLY A 338 4.94 0.57 0.38
N PHE A 339 4.26 -0.20 -0.48
CA PHE A 339 2.82 -0.06 -0.68
C PHE A 339 2.01 -0.36 0.59
N VAL A 340 2.26 -1.51 1.24
CA VAL A 340 1.57 -1.90 2.47
C VAL A 340 1.90 -0.93 3.61
N GLN A 341 3.12 -0.40 3.65
CA GLN A 341 3.53 0.61 4.63
C GLN A 341 2.65 1.84 4.55
N GLN A 342 2.45 2.41 3.36
CA GLN A 342 1.53 3.53 3.21
C GLN A 342 0.09 3.11 3.56
N LEU A 343 -0.37 1.99 3.01
CA LEU A 343 -1.74 1.53 3.19
C LEU A 343 -2.10 1.34 4.66
N GLU A 344 -1.28 0.67 5.46
CA GLU A 344 -1.57 0.33 6.85
C GLU A 344 -1.25 1.50 7.81
N MET A 345 -0.07 2.12 7.69
CA MET A 345 0.35 3.16 8.63
C MET A 345 -0.38 4.49 8.42
N GLU A 346 -0.63 4.91 7.18
CA GLU A 346 -1.37 6.16 6.92
C GLU A 346 -2.88 5.99 7.21
N SER A 347 -3.42 4.77 7.05
CA SER A 347 -4.82 4.48 7.42
C SER A 347 -5.01 4.40 8.92
N ASN A 348 -4.24 3.55 9.60
CA ASN A 348 -4.52 3.13 10.96
C ASN A 348 -3.53 3.69 12.00
N GLY A 349 -2.52 4.46 11.59
CA GLY A 349 -1.60 5.20 12.47
C GLY A 349 -2.27 6.43 13.07
N LYS A 350 -3.30 6.21 13.90
CA LYS A 350 -4.14 7.24 14.50
C LYS A 350 -3.91 7.32 16.01
N GLY A 351 -4.15 8.50 16.58
CA GLY A 351 -4.09 8.75 18.03
C GLY A 351 -5.45 8.99 18.68
N VAL A 352 -6.51 9.05 17.87
CA VAL A 352 -7.89 9.29 18.31
C VAL A 352 -8.86 8.36 17.59
N THR A 353 -9.93 8.01 18.28
CA THR A 353 -11.12 7.33 17.72
C THR A 353 -11.88 8.22 16.73
N GLN A 354 -12.81 7.65 15.98
CA GLN A 354 -13.72 8.40 15.09
C GLN A 354 -14.56 9.45 15.82
N THR A 355 -14.75 9.31 17.13
CA THR A 355 -15.47 10.31 17.95
C THR A 355 -14.55 11.36 18.59
N GLY A 356 -13.26 11.36 18.26
CA GLY A 356 -12.28 12.32 18.77
C GLY A 356 -11.75 12.03 20.18
N THR A 357 -12.10 10.87 20.76
CA THR A 357 -11.54 10.43 22.05
C THR A 357 -10.13 9.85 21.83
N PRO A 358 -9.14 10.17 22.68
CA PRO A 358 -7.81 9.56 22.62
C PRO A 358 -7.87 8.03 22.63
N LEU A 359 -6.99 7.38 21.86
CA LEU A 359 -6.87 5.93 21.87
C LEU A 359 -6.13 5.45 23.13
N GLU A 360 -6.67 4.40 23.74
CA GLU A 360 -6.12 3.77 24.94
C GLU A 360 -5.43 2.43 24.62
N SER A 361 -5.39 2.03 23.35
CA SER A 361 -4.71 0.84 22.84
C SER A 361 -3.74 1.21 21.72
N ALA A 362 -2.77 0.34 21.45
CA ALA A 362 -2.00 0.39 20.21
C ALA A 362 -2.93 0.21 18.99
N ALA A 363 -2.57 0.82 17.86
CA ALA A 363 -3.25 0.72 16.58
C ALA A 363 -2.30 0.15 15.51
N ALA A 364 -2.14 0.79 14.35
CA ALA A 364 -1.27 0.29 13.28
C ALA A 364 0.16 -0.07 13.78
N PRO A 365 0.72 -1.20 13.33
CA PRO A 365 2.10 -1.53 13.58
C PRO A 365 3.02 -0.68 12.69
N ILE A 366 4.30 -0.64 13.04
CA ILE A 366 5.35 -0.16 12.12
C ILE A 366 5.55 -1.23 11.06
N VAL A 367 5.19 -0.92 9.81
CA VAL A 367 5.37 -1.82 8.67
C VAL A 367 6.74 -1.56 8.03
N PHE A 368 7.48 -2.63 7.76
CA PHE A 368 8.74 -2.59 7.02
C PHE A 368 8.93 -3.90 6.25
N GLY A 369 9.93 -3.97 5.38
CA GLY A 369 10.21 -5.20 4.65
C GLY A 369 11.21 -5.05 3.52
N LEU A 370 11.63 -6.21 3.00
CA LEU A 370 12.47 -6.39 1.81
C LEU A 370 12.08 -7.73 1.17
N THR A 371 12.50 -7.97 -0.06
CA THR A 371 12.33 -9.28 -0.72
C THR A 371 13.13 -10.37 0.00
N GLY A 372 12.57 -11.57 0.06
CA GLY A 372 13.34 -12.78 0.34
C GLY A 372 14.18 -13.14 -0.88
N THR A 373 15.46 -13.51 -0.75
CA THR A 373 16.21 -13.79 0.49
C THR A 373 17.00 -12.59 1.02
N ASN A 374 16.96 -11.41 0.38
CA ASN A 374 17.69 -10.21 0.82
C ASN A 374 17.40 -9.83 2.28
N ALA A 375 16.14 -9.95 2.71
CA ALA A 375 15.72 -9.75 4.10
C ALA A 375 16.48 -10.65 5.09
N GLN A 376 16.78 -11.91 4.69
CA GLN A 376 17.49 -12.89 5.51
C GLN A 376 18.90 -12.41 5.87
N HIS A 377 19.54 -11.71 4.94
CA HIS A 377 20.89 -11.18 5.07
C HIS A 377 20.91 -9.73 5.57
N THR A 378 19.77 -9.20 6.03
CA THR A 378 19.64 -7.81 6.50
C THR A 378 19.15 -7.77 7.95
N PHE A 379 17.91 -8.19 8.21
CA PHE A 379 17.27 -8.01 9.52
C PHE A 379 16.71 -9.31 10.14
N HIS A 380 16.86 -10.47 9.49
CA HIS A 380 16.41 -11.73 10.10
C HIS A 380 17.18 -12.09 11.38
N GLN A 381 18.42 -11.62 11.54
CA GLN A 381 19.13 -11.71 12.83
C GLN A 381 18.30 -11.10 13.97
N TRP A 382 17.75 -9.90 13.74
CA TRP A 382 16.86 -9.24 14.69
C TRP A 382 15.55 -10.00 14.86
N LEU A 383 14.95 -10.49 13.76
CA LEU A 383 13.74 -11.32 13.86
C LEU A 383 13.96 -12.56 14.71
N HIS A 384 15.07 -13.28 14.56
CA HIS A 384 15.30 -14.56 15.25
C HIS A 384 15.73 -14.41 16.71
N GLN A 385 16.62 -13.47 17.03
CA GLN A 385 17.29 -13.44 18.34
C GLN A 385 16.95 -12.20 19.20
N ALA A 386 16.30 -11.16 18.67
CA ALA A 386 15.95 -10.00 19.51
C ALA A 386 14.82 -10.34 20.49
N PRO A 387 14.79 -9.79 21.72
CA PRO A 387 13.80 -10.15 22.74
C PRO A 387 12.34 -10.05 22.30
N LEU A 388 11.98 -9.06 21.47
CA LEU A 388 10.61 -8.85 20.99
C LEU A 388 10.44 -9.23 19.51
N GLY A 389 11.32 -8.75 18.63
CA GLY A 389 11.22 -8.96 17.18
C GLY A 389 9.97 -8.30 16.57
N ALA A 390 9.41 -8.93 15.54
CA ALA A 390 8.17 -8.51 14.86
C ALA A 390 7.34 -9.74 14.49
N ALA A 391 6.03 -9.53 14.25
CA ALA A 391 5.25 -10.48 13.46
C ALA A 391 5.73 -10.42 12.00
N VAL A 392 5.65 -11.54 11.29
CA VAL A 392 6.10 -11.64 9.89
C VAL A 392 4.98 -12.12 8.98
N GLU A 393 4.73 -11.41 7.89
CA GLU A 393 3.89 -11.87 6.79
C GLU A 393 4.81 -12.25 5.62
N PHE A 394 4.95 -13.55 5.37
CA PHE A 394 5.64 -14.10 4.22
C PHE A 394 4.69 -14.21 3.03
N ILE A 395 5.12 -13.73 1.86
CA ILE A 395 4.37 -13.88 0.61
C ILE A 395 5.18 -14.78 -0.32
N GLY A 396 4.67 -15.95 -0.66
CA GLY A 396 5.31 -16.88 -1.60
C GLY A 396 4.53 -16.99 -2.91
N VAL A 397 5.22 -17.35 -3.99
CA VAL A 397 4.61 -17.65 -5.28
C VAL A 397 4.98 -19.09 -5.65
N ALA A 398 4.01 -19.95 -5.97
CA ALA A 398 4.29 -21.35 -6.22
C ALA A 398 4.89 -21.57 -7.62
N ARG A 399 4.31 -20.95 -8.65
CA ARG A 399 4.75 -21.08 -10.05
C ARG A 399 5.54 -19.85 -10.50
N PRO A 400 6.83 -19.99 -10.89
CA PRO A 400 7.61 -18.91 -11.46
C PRO A 400 7.18 -18.63 -12.91
N ASP A 401 7.46 -17.44 -13.40
CA ASP A 401 7.27 -17.03 -14.80
C ASP A 401 8.56 -17.02 -15.63
N HIS A 402 9.70 -17.37 -15.01
CA HIS A 402 11.00 -17.53 -15.65
C HIS A 402 11.34 -19.00 -15.91
N ASP A 403 12.31 -19.26 -16.79
CA ASP A 403 12.79 -20.60 -17.16
C ASP A 403 14.08 -21.05 -16.40
N LEU A 404 14.53 -20.27 -15.41
CA LEU A 404 15.71 -20.57 -14.60
C LEU A 404 15.50 -21.77 -13.66
N SER A 405 16.00 -22.94 -14.06
CA SER A 405 15.88 -24.20 -13.33
C SER A 405 16.49 -24.18 -11.92
N GLY A 406 15.75 -24.72 -10.94
CA GLY A 406 16.21 -24.91 -9.56
C GLY A 406 16.27 -23.65 -8.70
N HIS A 407 15.90 -22.48 -9.23
CA HIS A 407 15.77 -21.25 -8.46
C HIS A 407 14.53 -21.27 -7.56
N GLN A 408 13.37 -21.66 -8.12
CA GLN A 408 12.10 -21.57 -7.40
C GLN A 408 12.05 -22.43 -6.15
N ASP A 409 12.40 -23.71 -6.26
CA ASP A 409 12.34 -24.62 -5.11
C ASP A 409 13.26 -24.17 -3.98
N LYS A 410 14.44 -23.61 -4.30
CA LYS A 410 15.36 -23.06 -3.30
C LYS A 410 14.80 -21.79 -2.63
N LEU A 411 14.16 -20.93 -3.40
CA LEU A 411 13.54 -19.71 -2.89
C LEU A 411 12.39 -20.06 -1.92
N ILE A 412 11.50 -20.96 -2.32
CA ILE A 412 10.37 -21.40 -1.50
C ILE A 412 10.83 -22.24 -0.30
N ALA A 413 11.84 -23.10 -0.44
CA ALA A 413 12.43 -23.79 0.70
C ALA A 413 12.97 -22.82 1.75
N ASN A 414 13.56 -21.71 1.32
CA ASN A 414 14.02 -20.65 2.21
C ASN A 414 12.86 -19.94 2.92
N LEU A 415 11.76 -19.63 2.23
CA LEU A 415 10.55 -19.09 2.87
C LEU A 415 10.05 -20.03 3.97
N LEU A 416 9.86 -21.30 3.63
CA LEU A 416 9.32 -22.31 4.54
C LEU A 416 10.24 -22.53 5.74
N ALA A 417 11.55 -22.63 5.50
CA ALA A 417 12.54 -22.79 6.56
C ALA A 417 12.58 -21.58 7.51
N GLN A 418 12.44 -20.36 7.00
CA GLN A 418 12.40 -19.16 7.87
C GLN A 418 11.11 -19.11 8.70
N ALA A 419 9.96 -19.43 8.11
CA ALA A 419 8.70 -19.52 8.85
C ALA A 419 8.75 -20.60 9.94
N GLU A 420 9.33 -21.77 9.63
CA GLU A 420 9.53 -22.86 10.59
C GLU A 420 10.49 -22.47 11.72
N ALA A 421 11.64 -21.88 11.38
CA ALA A 421 12.64 -21.47 12.36
C ALA A 421 12.13 -20.40 13.32
N LEU A 422 11.30 -19.46 12.84
CA LEU A 422 10.65 -18.46 13.68
C LEU A 422 9.65 -19.11 14.67
N ALA A 423 8.91 -20.11 14.21
CA ALA A 423 7.92 -20.79 15.04
C ALA A 423 8.56 -21.73 16.08
N MET A 424 9.52 -22.57 15.66
CA MET A 424 10.04 -23.68 16.47
C MET A 424 11.33 -23.35 17.21
N GLY A 425 12.18 -22.51 16.64
CA GLY A 425 13.48 -22.19 17.22
C GLY A 425 14.46 -23.37 17.27
N THR A 426 15.55 -23.17 18.02
CA THR A 426 16.58 -24.17 18.36
C THR A 426 17.27 -23.73 19.65
N ASP A 427 17.69 -24.69 20.47
CA ASP A 427 18.51 -24.45 21.67
C ASP A 427 19.98 -24.14 21.35
N GLY A 428 20.36 -24.14 20.07
CA GLY A 428 21.72 -23.84 19.61
C GLY A 428 22.73 -24.91 20.02
N ASP A 429 22.29 -26.17 20.22
CA ASP A 429 23.09 -27.25 20.79
C ASP A 429 23.64 -26.91 22.19
N GLY A 430 22.90 -26.10 22.95
CA GLY A 430 23.29 -25.62 24.29
C GLY A 430 24.17 -24.37 24.31
N ASP A 431 24.55 -23.81 23.15
CA ASP A 431 25.20 -22.49 23.07
C ASP A 431 24.16 -21.37 22.99
N VAL A 432 24.05 -20.60 24.07
CA VAL A 432 23.11 -19.48 24.20
C VAL A 432 23.24 -18.43 23.09
N ASN A 433 24.42 -18.26 22.50
CA ASN A 433 24.63 -17.30 21.42
C ASN A 433 24.11 -17.82 20.06
N ARG A 434 24.02 -19.15 19.91
CA ARG A 434 23.48 -19.83 18.73
C ARG A 434 22.00 -20.15 18.85
N ALA A 435 21.44 -20.07 20.07
CA ALA A 435 20.04 -20.33 20.31
C ALA A 435 19.14 -19.33 19.56
N CYS A 436 18.07 -19.84 18.97
CA CYS A 436 16.96 -19.06 18.44
C CYS A 436 15.72 -19.45 19.24
N PRO A 437 15.15 -18.58 20.08
CA PRO A 437 14.11 -18.97 21.04
C PRO A 437 12.81 -19.47 20.41
N GLY A 438 12.60 -19.29 19.10
CA GLY A 438 11.36 -19.65 18.44
C GLY A 438 10.16 -18.87 18.99
N ASN A 439 8.97 -19.45 18.86
CA ASN A 439 7.70 -18.86 19.34
C ASN A 439 7.40 -17.47 18.76
N ARG A 440 7.85 -17.20 17.54
CA ARG A 440 7.66 -15.92 16.84
C ARG A 440 6.57 -16.06 15.78
N PRO A 441 5.50 -15.25 15.84
CA PRO A 441 4.35 -15.46 14.97
C PRO A 441 4.67 -15.09 13.53
N SER A 442 4.22 -15.94 12.60
CA SER A 442 4.24 -15.64 11.19
C SER A 442 2.97 -16.09 10.48
N THR A 443 2.65 -15.36 9.42
CA THR A 443 1.59 -15.66 8.46
C THR A 443 2.25 -16.01 7.14
N THR A 444 1.76 -17.04 6.45
CA THR A 444 2.19 -17.35 5.08
C THR A 444 1.02 -17.13 4.13
N ILE A 445 1.21 -16.21 3.17
CA ILE A 445 0.32 -16.01 2.04
C ILE A 445 0.99 -16.66 0.84
N LEU A 446 0.46 -17.77 0.34
CA LEU A 446 1.00 -18.48 -0.83
C LEU A 446 0.08 -18.25 -2.03
N LEU A 447 0.63 -17.65 -3.08
CA LEU A 447 -0.04 -17.47 -4.36
C LEU A 447 0.31 -18.64 -5.28
N GLU A 448 -0.68 -19.21 -5.97
CA GLU A 448 -0.45 -20.27 -6.96
C GLU A 448 0.43 -19.80 -8.13
N ALA A 449 0.32 -18.53 -8.49
CA ALA A 449 1.16 -17.80 -9.44
C ALA A 449 1.04 -16.29 -9.14
N LEU A 450 2.03 -15.49 -9.53
CA LEU A 450 1.90 -14.04 -9.55
C LEU A 450 1.36 -13.59 -10.91
N ASP A 451 0.05 -13.72 -11.07
CA ASP A 451 -0.69 -13.25 -12.24
C ASP A 451 -1.57 -12.04 -11.87
N PRO A 452 -2.18 -11.35 -12.85
CA PRO A 452 -2.94 -10.14 -12.58
C PRO A 452 -4.06 -10.37 -11.57
N LYS A 453 -4.81 -11.47 -11.71
CA LYS A 453 -5.91 -11.81 -10.81
C LYS A 453 -5.40 -11.93 -9.37
N ARG A 454 -4.37 -12.74 -9.14
CA ARG A 454 -3.86 -13.02 -7.79
C ARG A 454 -3.14 -11.82 -7.17
N LEU A 455 -2.48 -10.98 -7.97
CA LEU A 455 -1.96 -9.69 -7.48
C LEU A 455 -3.11 -8.78 -7.04
N GLY A 456 -4.16 -8.65 -7.85
CA GLY A 456 -5.37 -7.89 -7.49
C GLY A 456 -5.99 -8.36 -6.18
N MET A 457 -6.13 -9.68 -6.02
CA MET A 457 -6.64 -10.30 -4.80
C MET A 457 -5.75 -10.01 -3.58
N LEU A 458 -4.42 -10.07 -3.72
CA LEU A 458 -3.47 -9.78 -2.64
C LEU A 458 -3.59 -8.34 -2.16
N LEU A 459 -3.66 -7.37 -3.08
CA LEU A 459 -3.75 -5.96 -2.69
C LEU A 459 -5.10 -5.67 -2.01
N ALA A 460 -6.20 -6.19 -2.55
CA ALA A 460 -7.53 -6.05 -1.93
C ALA A 460 -7.62 -6.77 -0.57
N LEU A 461 -6.91 -7.89 -0.38
CA LEU A 461 -6.80 -8.57 0.92
C LEU A 461 -6.23 -7.62 1.99
N TYR A 462 -5.16 -6.90 1.65
CA TYR A 462 -4.56 -5.90 2.56
C TYR A 462 -5.47 -4.69 2.79
N GLU A 463 -6.17 -4.19 1.76
CA GLU A 463 -7.11 -3.08 1.92
C GLU A 463 -8.22 -3.42 2.92
N HIS A 464 -8.79 -4.62 2.81
CA HIS A 464 -9.85 -5.09 3.70
C HIS A 464 -9.32 -5.47 5.08
N LYS A 465 -8.08 -6.01 5.19
CA LYS A 465 -7.40 -6.20 6.48
C LYS A 465 -7.34 -4.88 7.26
N VAL A 466 -6.83 -3.84 6.61
CA VAL A 466 -6.68 -2.50 7.20
C VAL A 466 -8.03 -1.92 7.60
N PHE A 467 -9.06 -2.08 6.76
CA PHE A 467 -10.43 -1.67 7.09
C PHE A 467 -10.95 -2.35 8.36
N VAL A 468 -10.86 -3.68 8.45
CA VAL A 468 -11.36 -4.45 9.60
C VAL A 468 -10.66 -4.03 10.90
N GLN A 469 -9.34 -3.89 10.87
CA GLN A 469 -8.59 -3.41 12.04
C GLN A 469 -9.02 -2.00 12.47
N GLY A 470 -9.22 -1.10 11.50
CA GLY A 470 -9.68 0.26 11.76
C GLY A 470 -11.05 0.32 12.43
N VAL A 471 -11.99 -0.53 11.98
CA VAL A 471 -13.30 -0.67 12.60
C VAL A 471 -13.19 -1.20 14.03
N ILE A 472 -12.37 -2.22 14.25
CA ILE A 472 -12.15 -2.81 15.58
C ILE A 472 -11.59 -1.75 16.55
N TRP A 473 -10.57 -1.00 16.15
CA TRP A 473 -10.01 0.09 16.96
C TRP A 473 -10.94 1.32 17.07
N GLY A 474 -12.02 1.38 16.28
CA GLY A 474 -12.93 2.52 16.26
C GLY A 474 -12.28 3.80 15.74
N ILE A 475 -11.35 3.69 14.78
CA ILE A 475 -10.62 4.82 14.18
C ILE A 475 -11.08 5.08 12.75
N ASN A 476 -10.83 6.28 12.23
CA ASN A 476 -11.11 6.59 10.82
C ASN A 476 -9.91 6.15 9.97
N SER A 477 -10.06 5.10 9.17
CA SER A 477 -8.99 4.59 8.30
C SER A 477 -8.79 5.39 7.01
N PHE A 478 -9.60 6.42 6.75
CA PHE A 478 -9.70 7.06 5.44
C PHE A 478 -9.25 8.53 5.40
N ASP A 479 -9.01 9.14 6.57
CA ASP A 479 -8.39 10.47 6.68
C ASP A 479 -6.85 10.38 6.90
N GLN A 480 -6.17 11.53 6.91
CA GLN A 480 -4.72 11.62 7.15
C GLN A 480 -4.25 12.99 7.68
N PHE A 481 -4.94 13.61 8.65
CA PHE A 481 -4.58 14.97 9.09
C PHE A 481 -3.16 15.14 9.65
N GLY A 482 -2.51 14.05 10.07
CA GLY A 482 -1.14 14.07 10.61
C GLY A 482 -0.08 14.62 9.66
N VAL A 483 -0.33 14.65 8.35
CA VAL A 483 0.64 15.17 7.36
C VAL A 483 0.58 16.68 7.16
N GLU A 484 -0.48 17.36 7.62
CA GLU A 484 -0.75 18.76 7.26
C GLU A 484 0.15 19.76 7.99
N LEU A 485 0.51 19.50 9.25
CA LEU A 485 1.38 20.39 10.03
C LEU A 485 2.76 20.58 9.36
N GLY A 486 3.36 19.49 8.87
CA GLY A 486 4.63 19.53 8.17
C GLY A 486 4.56 20.37 6.89
N LYS A 487 3.49 20.20 6.10
CA LYS A 487 3.26 20.99 4.87
C LYS A 487 3.14 22.49 5.15
N GLN A 488 2.38 22.86 6.19
CA GLN A 488 2.20 24.25 6.58
C GLN A 488 3.51 24.89 7.03
N LEU A 489 4.30 24.19 7.86
CA LEU A 489 5.61 24.68 8.30
C LEU A 489 6.60 24.83 7.13
N ALA A 490 6.63 23.86 6.21
CA ALA A 490 7.46 23.93 5.01
C ALA A 490 7.08 25.14 4.14
N ALA A 491 5.78 25.38 3.90
CA ALA A 491 5.30 26.52 3.11
C ALA A 491 5.73 27.88 3.69
N HIS A 492 5.82 28.01 5.01
CA HIS A 492 6.36 29.21 5.67
C HIS A 492 7.89 29.31 5.59
N LEU A 493 8.60 28.19 5.68
CA LEU A 493 10.07 28.16 5.64
C LEU A 493 10.64 28.43 4.23
N ILE A 494 9.97 27.95 3.18
CA ILE A 494 10.47 28.04 1.79
C ILE A 494 10.83 29.47 1.36
N PRO A 495 9.96 30.50 1.55
CA PRO A 495 10.31 31.88 1.23
C PRO A 495 11.55 32.39 1.99
N GLU A 496 11.77 31.92 3.21
CA GLU A 496 12.91 32.30 4.03
C GLU A 496 14.20 31.61 3.57
N MET A 497 14.16 30.47 2.86
CA MET A 497 15.37 29.75 2.43
C MET A 497 16.34 30.60 1.60
N SER A 498 15.84 31.64 0.91
CA SER A 498 16.64 32.54 0.06
C SER A 498 16.80 33.96 0.59
N THR A 499 16.31 34.29 1.79
CA THR A 499 16.42 35.65 2.37
C THR A 499 17.64 35.78 3.27
N ALA A 500 18.27 36.96 3.28
CA ALA A 500 19.46 37.23 4.10
C ALA A 500 19.14 37.37 5.60
N SER A 501 17.88 37.62 5.98
CA SER A 501 17.44 37.67 7.38
C SER A 501 16.41 36.58 7.67
N ILE A 502 16.51 35.99 8.86
CA ILE A 502 15.44 35.17 9.45
C ILE A 502 14.36 36.13 9.96
N SER A 503 13.08 35.80 9.75
CA SER A 503 12.02 36.44 10.51
C SER A 503 12.17 36.04 11.99
N SER A 504 12.78 36.91 12.79
CA SER A 504 13.16 36.56 14.16
C SER A 504 11.91 36.43 15.05
N ARG A 505 11.37 35.20 15.22
CA ARG A 505 10.81 34.64 16.48
C ARG A 505 9.92 33.37 16.39
N THR A 506 9.79 32.68 15.26
CA THR A 506 8.80 31.58 15.13
C THR A 506 9.34 30.15 15.21
N TYR A 507 10.66 29.93 15.10
CA TYR A 507 11.22 28.58 15.06
C TYR A 507 12.04 28.23 16.31
N SER A 508 12.21 26.93 16.57
CA SER A 508 13.12 26.43 17.60
C SER A 508 14.56 26.86 17.29
N SER A 509 15.40 26.96 18.34
CA SER A 509 16.82 27.31 18.18
C SER A 509 17.56 26.36 17.23
N SER A 510 17.17 25.08 17.20
CA SER A 510 17.71 24.09 16.26
C SER A 510 17.37 24.43 14.82
N THR A 511 16.09 24.71 14.52
CA THR A 511 15.64 25.03 13.15
C THR A 511 16.28 26.31 12.65
N ALA A 512 16.33 27.35 13.49
CA ALA A 512 16.98 28.62 13.16
C ALA A 512 18.47 28.42 12.87
N GLY A 513 19.21 27.71 13.73
CA GLY A 513 20.63 27.45 13.53
C GLY A 513 20.93 26.60 12.29
N LEU A 514 20.06 25.64 11.95
CA LEU A 514 20.18 24.83 10.72
C LEU A 514 19.92 25.66 9.47
N LEU A 515 18.94 26.56 9.49
CA LEU A 515 18.65 27.47 8.39
C LEU A 515 19.85 28.40 8.11
N ASP A 516 20.43 28.99 9.15
CA ASP A 516 21.63 29.81 9.03
C ASP A 516 22.80 29.01 8.45
N ARG A 517 23.00 27.78 8.94
CA ARG A 517 24.05 26.90 8.43
C ARG A 517 23.84 26.56 6.95
N TYR A 518 22.63 26.18 6.55
CA TYR A 518 22.28 25.85 5.18
C TYR A 518 22.58 27.02 4.23
N ARG A 519 22.16 28.23 4.60
CA ARG A 519 22.43 29.45 3.81
C ARG A 519 23.94 29.70 3.66
N SER A 520 24.70 29.60 4.75
CA SER A 520 26.16 29.84 4.72
C SER A 520 26.91 28.91 3.76
N TRP A 521 26.48 27.65 3.63
CA TRP A 521 27.08 26.70 2.68
C TRP A 521 26.67 26.95 1.23
N ARG A 522 25.46 27.47 1.02
CA ARG A 522 24.95 27.81 -0.31
C ARG A 522 25.52 29.09 -0.90
N GLU A 523 25.82 30.08 -0.06
CA GLU A 523 26.53 31.29 -0.49
C GLU A 523 27.96 30.97 -0.96
N TYR A 524 28.60 29.97 -0.36
CA TYR A 524 29.95 29.52 -0.76
C TYR A 524 29.99 28.75 -2.09
N THR A 525 28.84 28.35 -2.62
CA THR A 525 28.70 27.56 -3.87
C THR A 525 28.12 28.35 -5.04
N ARG A 526 27.81 29.64 -4.85
CA ARG A 526 27.53 30.61 -5.92
C ARG A 526 28.73 31.52 -6.09
#